data_AF-A0A359HMU6-F1
#
_entry.id   AF-A0A359HMU6-F1
#
_cell.length_a   1.000
_cell.length_b   1.000
_cell.length_c   1.000
_cell.angle_alpha   90.00
_cell.angle_beta   90.00
_cell.angle_gamma   90.00
#
_symmetry.space_group_name_H-M   'P 1'
#
loop_
_entity.id
_entity.type
_entity.pdbx_description
1 polymer ?
#
loop_
_entity_poly.entity_id
_entity_poly.type
_entity_poly.pdbx_seq_one_letter_code
_entity_poly.pdbx_strand_id
1 'polypeptide(L)'
;MSLPQTEQTIDDPENLPAARRRRAQRTLLPQAASEHEAFLDALSRRLTPSFDFFLFSLVAALVLSLGVLLDSPSLLVLGALLAPLMSPLVGLSLGSVTGSMSFFGRSLVGLLIGSLMVFFVGLAAGLGMRLILIFPLNLIQPYFHARLSFDGFAVLTLGAVMTTIWLVRNKRSAAVASVALSYELYVPLTVAGFGLGYGLEHLWPDGLVVFIIYLAWAALLSAVTLLVLGFRPLTIFGFTLGGALLLLGILAVVGLSGAGVAFGGQVALPTAIPSATPTP
;
A
#
# COMPACT_ATOMS: atom_id res chain seq x y z
N MET A 1 -45.86 44.22 -3.46
CA MET A 1 -45.34 43.49 -4.63
C MET A 1 -44.24 42.55 -4.14
N SER A 2 -44.57 41.29 -3.90
CA SER A 2 -43.61 40.24 -3.55
C SER A 2 -42.99 39.70 -4.83
N LEU A 3 -41.67 39.77 -4.94
CA LEU A 3 -40.92 39.15 -6.04
C LEU A 3 -41.08 37.62 -5.93
N PRO A 4 -41.34 36.90 -7.03
CA PRO A 4 -41.40 35.45 -7.00
C PRO A 4 -40.01 34.89 -6.71
N GLN A 5 -39.90 34.08 -5.66
CA GLN A 5 -38.71 33.28 -5.38
C GLN A 5 -38.54 32.31 -6.55
N THR A 6 -37.49 32.50 -7.33
CA THR A 6 -37.09 31.54 -8.35
C THR A 6 -36.47 30.36 -7.59
N GLU A 7 -37.27 29.35 -7.28
CA GLU A 7 -36.74 28.04 -6.88
C GLU A 7 -35.85 27.57 -8.03
N GLN A 8 -34.54 27.58 -7.81
CA GLN A 8 -33.59 26.90 -8.68
C GLN A 8 -33.83 25.40 -8.50
N THR A 9 -34.73 24.85 -9.29
CA THR A 9 -34.92 23.41 -9.43
C THR A 9 -33.55 22.82 -9.78
N ILE A 10 -33.03 21.98 -8.89
CA ILE A 10 -31.83 21.18 -9.13
C ILE A 10 -32.10 20.36 -10.39
N ASP A 11 -31.41 20.65 -11.49
CA ASP A 11 -31.59 19.95 -12.76
C ASP A 11 -31.33 18.45 -12.55
N ASP A 12 -32.40 17.66 -12.60
CA ASP A 12 -32.35 16.20 -12.52
C ASP A 12 -31.43 15.68 -13.65
N PRO A 13 -30.36 14.93 -13.35
CA PRO A 13 -29.39 14.46 -14.35
C PRO A 13 -30.01 13.62 -15.48
N GLU A 14 -31.22 13.09 -15.31
CA GLU A 14 -31.97 12.40 -16.36
C GLU A 14 -32.55 13.34 -17.43
N ASN A 15 -32.80 14.61 -17.11
CA ASN A 15 -33.38 15.62 -18.00
C ASN A 15 -32.34 16.44 -18.80
N LEU A 16 -31.05 16.09 -18.71
CA LEU A 16 -30.00 16.79 -19.45
C LEU A 16 -29.97 16.41 -20.93
N PRO A 17 -29.82 17.39 -21.86
CA PRO A 17 -29.60 17.11 -23.29
C PRO A 17 -28.43 16.14 -23.51
N ALA A 18 -28.55 15.22 -24.47
CA ALA A 18 -27.60 14.12 -24.68
C ALA A 18 -26.12 14.55 -24.77
N ALA A 19 -25.84 15.75 -25.29
CA ALA A 19 -24.50 16.33 -25.35
C ALA A 19 -23.95 16.76 -23.96
N ARG A 20 -24.79 17.33 -23.08
CA ARG A 20 -24.43 17.65 -21.69
C ARG A 20 -24.31 16.41 -20.83
N ARG A 21 -25.19 15.42 -21.03
CA ARG A 21 -25.14 14.14 -20.32
C ARG A 21 -23.82 13.40 -20.56
N ARG A 22 -23.34 13.40 -21.81
CA ARG A 22 -22.01 12.85 -22.17
C ARG A 22 -20.84 13.63 -21.55
N ARG A 23 -20.99 14.94 -21.33
CA ARG A 23 -19.94 15.78 -20.70
C ARG A 23 -19.94 15.62 -19.17
N ALA A 24 -21.11 15.55 -18.55
CA ALA A 24 -21.29 15.28 -17.13
C ALA A 24 -20.78 13.88 -16.74
N GLN A 25 -21.06 12.86 -17.56
CA GLN A 25 -20.51 11.50 -17.40
C GLN A 25 -19.00 11.41 -17.63
N ARG A 26 -18.38 12.40 -18.30
CA ARG A 26 -16.93 12.48 -18.52
C ARG A 26 -16.18 13.18 -17.40
N THR A 27 -16.86 14.00 -16.60
CA THR A 27 -16.26 14.68 -15.44
C THR A 27 -16.27 13.76 -14.22
N LEU A 28 -15.07 13.39 -13.75
CA LEU A 28 -14.83 12.52 -12.58
C LEU A 28 -15.22 13.16 -11.24
N LEU A 29 -15.49 14.47 -11.25
CA LEU A 29 -15.83 15.27 -10.08
C LEU A 29 -17.22 15.86 -10.28
N PRO A 30 -18.12 15.74 -9.29
CA PRO A 30 -19.41 16.42 -9.35
C PRO A 30 -19.24 17.93 -9.47
N GLN A 31 -20.04 18.58 -10.32
CA GLN A 31 -19.86 19.98 -10.70
C GLN A 31 -20.45 20.96 -9.66
N ALA A 32 -21.34 20.48 -8.79
CA ALA A 32 -21.89 21.25 -7.67
C ALA A 32 -21.11 20.97 -6.37
N ALA A 33 -20.85 22.02 -5.58
CA ALA A 33 -20.13 21.91 -4.31
C ALA A 33 -20.77 20.90 -3.34
N SER A 34 -22.12 20.87 -3.28
CA SER A 34 -22.89 19.92 -2.47
C SER A 34 -22.76 18.47 -2.93
N GLU A 35 -22.69 18.21 -4.24
CA GLU A 35 -22.49 16.86 -4.77
C GLU A 35 -21.05 16.38 -4.56
N HIS A 36 -20.07 17.29 -4.63
CA HIS A 36 -18.67 16.99 -4.35
C HIS A 36 -18.48 16.58 -2.88
N GLU A 37 -19.08 17.31 -1.95
CA GLU A 37 -19.08 16.97 -0.52
C GLU A 37 -19.76 15.61 -0.27
N ALA A 38 -20.93 15.35 -0.88
CA ALA A 38 -21.61 14.07 -0.76
C ALA A 38 -20.80 12.89 -1.31
N PHE A 39 -20.07 13.09 -2.42
CA PHE A 39 -19.17 12.09 -2.98
C PHE A 39 -17.96 11.82 -2.07
N LEU A 40 -17.31 12.88 -1.56
CA LEU A 40 -16.21 12.75 -0.62
C LEU A 40 -16.64 12.05 0.67
N ASP A 41 -17.84 12.33 1.17
CA ASP A 41 -18.41 11.69 2.36
C ASP A 41 -18.78 10.22 2.12
N ALA A 42 -19.30 9.89 0.93
CA ALA A 42 -19.53 8.49 0.54
C ALA A 42 -18.21 7.71 0.37
N LEU A 43 -17.15 8.37 -0.11
CA LEU A 43 -15.83 7.78 -0.28
C LEU A 43 -15.13 7.62 1.09
N SER A 44 -15.20 8.62 1.97
CA SER A 44 -14.60 8.59 3.31
C SER A 44 -15.13 7.42 4.15
N ARG A 45 -16.45 7.17 4.11
CA ARG A 45 -17.09 6.03 4.77
C ARG A 45 -16.57 4.69 4.27
N ARG A 46 -16.25 4.58 2.97
CA ARG A 46 -15.73 3.34 2.36
C ARG A 46 -14.26 3.08 2.67
N LEU A 47 -13.51 4.15 2.88
CA LEU A 47 -12.08 4.11 3.19
C LEU A 47 -11.81 3.95 4.69
N THR A 48 -12.85 4.05 5.52
CA THR A 48 -12.77 3.80 6.95
C THR A 48 -12.67 2.28 7.18
N PRO A 49 -11.68 1.80 7.96
CA PRO A 49 -11.53 0.38 8.23
C PRO A 49 -12.75 -0.18 8.98
N SER A 50 -13.35 -1.23 8.43
CA SER A 50 -14.46 -1.99 9.02
C SER A 50 -13.96 -3.15 9.87
N PHE A 51 -14.86 -3.79 10.62
CA PHE A 51 -14.54 -5.02 11.36
C PHE A 51 -13.96 -6.11 10.43
N ASP A 52 -14.51 -6.23 9.22
CA ASP A 52 -14.03 -7.18 8.21
C ASP A 52 -12.56 -6.96 7.85
N PHE A 53 -12.10 -5.70 7.79
CA PHE A 53 -10.69 -5.39 7.54
C PHE A 53 -9.78 -6.03 8.60
N PHE A 54 -10.14 -5.95 9.87
CA PHE A 54 -9.34 -6.56 10.95
C PHE A 54 -9.42 -8.08 10.93
N LEU A 55 -10.61 -8.65 10.67
CA LEU A 55 -10.80 -10.09 10.58
C LEU A 55 -9.98 -10.71 9.43
N PHE A 56 -10.09 -10.16 8.22
CA PHE A 56 -9.32 -10.62 7.08
C PHE A 56 -7.82 -10.36 7.26
N SER A 57 -7.43 -9.27 7.94
CA SER A 57 -6.01 -9.04 8.27
C SER A 57 -5.46 -10.10 9.21
N LEU A 58 -6.25 -10.53 10.20
CA LEU A 58 -5.88 -11.60 11.12
C LEU A 58 -5.70 -12.93 10.36
N VAL A 59 -6.68 -13.30 9.52
CA VAL A 59 -6.62 -14.53 8.72
C VAL A 59 -5.43 -14.51 7.76
N ALA A 60 -5.23 -13.40 7.05
CA ALA A 60 -4.07 -13.20 6.18
C ALA A 60 -2.76 -13.34 6.95
N ALA A 61 -2.64 -12.70 8.12
CA ALA A 61 -1.43 -12.78 8.93
C ALA A 61 -1.11 -14.21 9.40
N LEU A 62 -2.12 -15.01 9.74
CA LEU A 62 -1.93 -16.41 10.09
C LEU A 62 -1.37 -17.21 8.91
N VAL A 63 -1.93 -17.04 7.71
CA VAL A 63 -1.48 -17.73 6.50
C VAL A 63 -0.10 -17.24 6.06
N LEU A 64 0.18 -15.94 6.13
CA LEU A 64 1.50 -15.37 5.86
C LEU A 64 2.54 -15.90 6.85
N SER A 65 2.20 -16.01 8.13
CA SER A 65 3.11 -16.56 9.15
C SER A 65 3.43 -18.03 8.85
N LEU A 66 2.46 -18.81 8.38
CA LEU A 66 2.71 -20.17 7.88
C LEU A 66 3.58 -20.17 6.63
N GLY A 67 3.39 -19.21 5.71
CA GLY A 67 4.24 -19.07 4.53
C GLY A 67 5.69 -18.74 4.85
N VAL A 68 5.92 -17.85 5.82
CA VAL A 68 7.24 -17.53 6.39
C VAL A 68 7.85 -18.75 7.07
N LEU A 69 7.06 -19.47 7.87
CA LEU A 69 7.52 -20.65 8.61
C LEU A 69 7.90 -21.82 7.71
N LEU A 70 7.13 -22.03 6.63
CA LEU A 70 7.34 -23.11 5.66
C LEU A 70 8.22 -22.70 4.47
N ASP A 71 8.76 -21.46 4.48
CA ASP A 71 9.57 -20.88 3.39
C ASP A 71 8.89 -21.01 2.01
N SER A 72 7.56 -20.87 1.96
CA SER A 72 6.73 -21.21 0.80
C SER A 72 6.14 -19.97 0.13
N PRO A 73 6.57 -19.61 -1.09
CA PRO A 73 6.07 -18.42 -1.78
C PRO A 73 4.60 -18.52 -2.16
N SER A 74 4.06 -19.72 -2.38
CA SER A 74 2.63 -19.90 -2.69
C SER A 74 1.72 -19.57 -1.50
N LEU A 75 2.17 -19.85 -0.27
CA LEU A 75 1.45 -19.47 0.94
C LEU A 75 1.52 -17.96 1.21
N LEU A 76 2.63 -17.31 0.85
CA LEU A 76 2.73 -15.85 0.91
C LEU A 76 1.71 -15.19 -0.03
N VAL A 77 1.59 -15.70 -1.26
CA VAL A 77 0.59 -15.21 -2.22
C VAL A 77 -0.84 -15.50 -1.73
N LEU A 78 -1.10 -16.69 -1.18
CA LEU A 78 -2.41 -17.03 -0.61
C LEU A 78 -2.78 -16.10 0.54
N GLY A 79 -1.85 -15.81 1.46
CA GLY A 79 -2.08 -14.88 2.55
C GLY A 79 -2.41 -13.48 2.06
N ALA A 80 -1.71 -12.99 1.03
CA ALA A 80 -2.02 -11.72 0.40
C ALA A 80 -3.38 -11.70 -0.33
N LEU A 81 -3.81 -12.83 -0.90
CA LEU A 81 -5.13 -12.97 -1.53
C LEU A 81 -6.27 -12.90 -0.51
N LEU A 82 -6.03 -13.39 0.71
CA LEU A 82 -6.97 -13.34 1.82
C LEU A 82 -6.96 -11.99 2.56
N ALA A 83 -5.94 -11.17 2.32
CA ALA A 83 -5.83 -9.86 2.94
C ALA A 83 -7.00 -8.97 2.50
N PRO A 84 -7.47 -8.08 3.39
CA PRO A 84 -8.57 -7.19 3.04
C PRO A 84 -8.15 -6.19 1.96
N LEU A 85 -9.16 -5.52 1.41
CA LEU A 85 -8.91 -4.37 0.56
C LEU A 85 -8.16 -3.29 1.37
N MET A 86 -7.02 -2.81 0.86
CA MET A 86 -6.18 -1.78 1.49
C MET A 86 -6.82 -0.37 1.40
N SER A 87 -8.13 -0.28 1.64
CA SER A 87 -8.90 0.96 1.67
C SER A 87 -8.33 2.02 2.64
N PRO A 88 -7.81 1.67 3.83
CA PRO A 88 -7.22 2.66 4.74
C PRO A 88 -5.99 3.37 4.15
N LEU A 89 -5.22 2.71 3.29
CA LEU A 89 -4.07 3.31 2.61
C LEU A 89 -4.50 4.37 1.59
N VAL A 90 -5.54 4.06 0.80
CA VAL A 90 -6.12 5.05 -0.12
C VAL A 90 -6.80 6.17 0.67
N GLY A 91 -7.43 5.87 1.81
CA GLY A 91 -7.97 6.84 2.77
C GLY A 91 -6.91 7.80 3.31
N LEU A 92 -5.74 7.27 3.69
CA LEU A 92 -4.59 8.06 4.13
C LEU A 92 -4.17 9.05 3.04
N SER A 93 -4.06 8.57 1.79
CA SER A 93 -3.70 9.41 0.65
C SER A 93 -4.77 10.46 0.33
N LEU A 94 -6.05 10.11 0.45
CA LEU A 94 -7.16 11.05 0.24
C LEU A 94 -7.19 12.11 1.35
N GLY A 95 -6.93 11.75 2.61
CA GLY A 95 -6.80 12.69 3.72
C GLY A 95 -5.62 13.64 3.54
N SER A 96 -4.50 13.14 3.00
CA SER A 96 -3.35 13.95 2.62
C SER A 96 -3.70 14.92 1.48
N VAL A 97 -4.39 14.47 0.43
CA VAL A 97 -4.73 15.34 -0.70
C VAL A 97 -5.80 16.35 -0.32
N THR A 98 -6.87 15.94 0.35
CA THR A 98 -7.96 16.85 0.79
C THR A 98 -7.55 17.75 1.96
N GLY A 99 -6.46 17.41 2.65
CA GLY A 99 -5.94 18.15 3.79
C GLY A 99 -6.84 18.10 5.03
N SER A 100 -7.66 17.04 5.15
CA SER A 100 -8.51 16.78 6.30
C SER A 100 -7.75 15.97 7.36
N MET A 101 -7.32 16.65 8.44
CA MET A 101 -6.54 16.04 9.53
C MET A 101 -7.32 14.93 10.26
N SER A 102 -8.62 15.13 10.49
CA SER A 102 -9.46 14.13 11.18
C SER A 102 -9.60 12.85 10.35
N PHE A 103 -9.73 12.98 9.03
CA PHE A 103 -9.83 11.84 8.13
C PHE A 103 -8.49 11.12 7.95
N PHE A 104 -7.41 11.87 7.75
CA PHE A 104 -6.04 11.33 7.70
C PHE A 104 -5.71 10.55 8.97
N GLY A 105 -5.97 11.12 10.16
CA GLY A 105 -5.71 10.47 11.44
C GLY A 105 -6.52 9.19 11.63
N ARG A 106 -7.80 9.17 11.24
CA ARG A 106 -8.63 7.96 11.31
C ARG A 106 -8.11 6.84 10.40
N SER A 107 -7.74 7.16 9.16
CA SER A 107 -7.15 6.20 8.23
C SER A 107 -5.78 5.70 8.70
N LEU A 108 -4.94 6.59 9.24
CA LEU A 108 -3.64 6.22 9.79
C LEU A 108 -3.78 5.29 10.99
N VAL A 109 -4.63 5.64 11.97
CA VAL A 109 -4.87 4.81 13.15
C VAL A 109 -5.40 3.43 12.75
N GLY A 110 -6.36 3.39 11.82
CA GLY A 110 -6.90 2.12 11.33
C GLY A 110 -5.86 1.24 10.64
N LEU A 111 -5.03 1.84 9.79
CA LEU A 111 -3.93 1.14 9.14
C LEU A 111 -2.89 0.64 10.16
N LEU A 112 -2.53 1.47 11.15
CA LEU A 112 -1.59 1.11 12.20
C LEU A 112 -2.12 -0.05 13.06
N ILE A 113 -3.39 -0.03 13.45
CA ILE A 113 -3.99 -1.14 14.23
C ILE A 113 -3.96 -2.43 13.41
N GLY A 114 -4.33 -2.39 12.13
CA GLY A 114 -4.28 -3.57 11.25
C GLY A 114 -2.86 -4.09 11.06
N SER A 115 -1.91 -3.19 10.82
CA SER A 115 -0.49 -3.50 10.69
C SER A 115 0.06 -4.14 11.98
N LEU A 116 -0.30 -3.57 13.13
CA LEU A 116 0.15 -4.05 14.42
C LEU A 116 -0.42 -5.44 14.73
N MET A 117 -1.66 -5.74 14.34
CA MET A 117 -2.19 -7.11 14.40
C MET A 117 -1.36 -8.08 13.56
N VAL A 118 -1.08 -7.73 12.30
CA VAL A 118 -0.27 -8.59 11.40
C VAL A 118 1.12 -8.84 11.99
N PHE A 119 1.76 -7.80 12.52
CA PHE A 119 3.04 -7.87 13.19
C PHE A 119 3.00 -8.79 14.42
N PHE A 120 1.99 -8.64 15.29
CA PHE A 120 1.88 -9.46 16.50
C PHE A 120 1.57 -10.92 16.21
N VAL A 121 0.82 -11.23 15.16
CA VAL A 121 0.62 -12.62 14.71
C VAL A 121 1.94 -13.22 14.23
N GLY A 122 2.72 -12.48 13.43
CA GLY A 122 4.07 -12.90 13.03
C GLY A 122 4.98 -13.12 14.24
N LEU A 123 4.94 -12.21 15.22
CA LEU A 123 5.69 -12.32 16.48
C LEU A 123 5.30 -13.56 17.27
N ALA A 124 4.00 -13.82 17.44
CA ALA A 124 3.51 -15.02 18.11
C ALA A 124 3.96 -16.29 17.40
N ALA A 125 3.94 -16.31 16.05
CA ALA A 125 4.42 -17.42 15.26
C ALA A 125 5.95 -17.64 15.43
N GLY A 126 6.74 -16.57 15.41
CA GLY A 126 8.18 -16.63 15.65
C GLY A 126 8.53 -17.11 17.06
N LEU A 127 7.81 -16.61 18.06
CA LEU A 127 7.98 -17.02 19.47
C LEU A 127 7.56 -18.48 19.68
N GLY A 128 6.45 -18.90 19.08
CA GLY A 128 5.98 -20.28 19.10
C GLY A 128 7.02 -21.21 18.48
N MET A 129 7.60 -20.83 17.34
CA MET A 129 8.63 -21.62 16.69
C MET A 129 9.92 -21.71 17.51
N ARG A 130 10.34 -20.60 18.13
CA ARG A 130 11.49 -20.56 19.04
C ARG A 130 11.30 -21.49 20.25
N LEU A 131 10.08 -21.59 20.78
CA LEU A 131 9.79 -22.42 21.95
C LEU A 131 9.66 -23.90 21.59
N ILE A 132 9.11 -24.20 20.40
CA ILE A 132 8.80 -25.56 19.97
C ILE A 132 10.05 -26.29 19.45
N LEU A 133 11.01 -25.60 18.81
CA LEU A 133 12.36 -26.10 18.47
C LEU A 133 12.40 -27.39 17.63
N ILE A 134 11.49 -27.57 16.66
CA ILE A 134 11.34 -28.86 15.93
C ILE A 134 11.99 -28.87 14.53
N PHE A 135 12.28 -27.73 13.87
CA PHE A 135 12.74 -27.76 12.48
C PHE A 135 13.91 -26.80 12.18
N PRO A 136 14.89 -27.22 11.35
CA PRO A 136 15.83 -26.28 10.74
C PRO A 136 15.04 -25.31 9.86
N LEU A 137 15.11 -24.02 10.18
CA LEU A 137 14.43 -22.99 9.40
C LEU A 137 15.26 -22.63 8.17
N ASN A 138 14.66 -22.81 7.01
CA ASN A 138 15.10 -22.11 5.81
C ASN A 138 14.56 -20.68 5.89
N LEU A 139 15.46 -19.70 5.79
CA LEU A 139 15.15 -18.27 5.92
C LEU A 139 15.27 -17.54 4.58
N ILE A 140 15.23 -18.25 3.46
CA ILE A 140 15.48 -17.68 2.13
C ILE A 140 14.39 -16.67 1.77
N GLN A 141 13.12 -17.04 1.87
CA GLN A 141 12.00 -16.13 1.57
C GLN A 141 11.89 -14.97 2.55
N PRO A 142 12.03 -15.17 3.89
CA PRO A 142 12.05 -14.07 4.83
C PRO A 142 13.14 -13.03 4.52
N TYR A 143 14.38 -13.46 4.25
CA TYR A 143 15.45 -12.52 3.88
C TYR A 143 15.26 -11.88 2.51
N PHE A 144 14.62 -12.58 1.56
CA PHE A 144 14.27 -12.02 0.26
C PHE A 144 13.29 -10.85 0.40
N HIS A 145 12.22 -11.03 1.19
CA HIS A 145 11.20 -10.00 1.39
C HIS A 145 11.56 -8.93 2.42
N ALA A 146 12.62 -9.12 3.21
CA ALA A 146 13.18 -8.09 4.08
C ALA A 146 14.16 -7.13 3.37
N ARG A 147 14.34 -7.26 2.05
CA ARG A 147 15.22 -6.39 1.25
C ARG A 147 14.41 -5.56 0.27
N LEU A 148 14.90 -4.35 -0.01
CA LEU A 148 14.35 -3.51 -1.06
C LEU A 148 14.71 -4.11 -2.43
N SER A 149 13.68 -4.43 -3.22
CA SER A 149 13.85 -5.04 -4.53
C SER A 149 13.14 -4.22 -5.61
N PHE A 150 13.73 -4.16 -6.81
CA PHE A 150 13.15 -3.38 -7.92
C PHE A 150 11.81 -3.97 -8.38
N ASP A 151 11.71 -5.30 -8.39
CA ASP A 151 10.50 -6.07 -8.64
C ASP A 151 9.39 -5.73 -7.63
N GLY A 152 9.71 -5.68 -6.33
CA GLY A 152 8.75 -5.30 -5.29
C GLY A 152 8.22 -3.88 -5.49
N PHE A 153 9.08 -2.92 -5.80
CA PHE A 153 8.66 -1.56 -6.16
C PHE A 153 7.76 -1.52 -7.40
N ALA A 154 8.05 -2.31 -8.44
CA ALA A 154 7.23 -2.34 -9.65
C ALA A 154 5.83 -2.90 -9.37
N VAL A 155 5.75 -4.01 -8.64
CA VAL A 155 4.49 -4.64 -8.22
C VAL A 155 3.69 -3.70 -7.31
N LEU A 156 4.34 -3.12 -6.30
CA LEU A 156 3.74 -2.15 -5.39
C LEU A 156 3.20 -0.93 -6.13
N THR A 157 3.96 -0.42 -7.11
CA THR A 157 3.56 0.76 -7.89
C THR A 157 2.30 0.48 -8.69
N LEU A 158 2.26 -0.64 -9.42
CA LEU A 158 1.10 -1.06 -10.19
C LEU A 158 -0.10 -1.31 -9.27
N GLY A 159 0.11 -2.01 -8.14
CA GLY A 159 -0.91 -2.29 -7.14
C GLY A 159 -1.52 -1.02 -6.55
N ALA A 160 -0.69 -0.05 -6.16
CA ALA A 160 -1.13 1.22 -5.57
C ALA A 160 -1.96 2.06 -6.54
N VAL A 161 -1.46 2.23 -7.77
CA VAL A 161 -2.14 3.00 -8.82
C VAL A 161 -3.45 2.33 -9.21
N MET A 162 -3.43 1.03 -9.52
CA MET A 162 -4.63 0.30 -9.93
C MET A 162 -5.69 0.27 -8.84
N THR A 163 -5.30 -0.02 -7.59
CA THR A 163 -6.23 -0.04 -6.45
C THR A 163 -6.87 1.33 -6.26
N THR A 164 -6.10 2.40 -6.29
CA THR A 164 -6.62 3.77 -6.17
C THR A 164 -7.59 4.11 -7.30
N ILE A 165 -7.21 3.88 -8.56
CA ILE A 165 -8.06 4.12 -9.73
C ILE A 165 -9.36 3.32 -9.62
N TRP A 166 -9.28 2.04 -9.27
CA TRP A 166 -10.45 1.18 -9.18
C TRP A 166 -11.35 1.55 -8.03
N LEU A 167 -10.81 1.93 -6.87
CA LEU A 167 -11.59 2.33 -5.71
C LEU A 167 -12.35 3.64 -5.96
N VAL A 168 -11.73 4.57 -6.71
CA VAL A 168 -12.36 5.83 -7.13
C VAL A 168 -13.39 5.61 -8.24
N ARG A 169 -13.09 4.78 -9.24
CA ARG A 169 -13.94 4.63 -10.45
C ARG A 169 -15.04 3.58 -10.29
N ASN A 170 -14.75 2.44 -9.67
CA ASN A 170 -15.61 1.26 -9.63
C ASN A 170 -15.88 0.78 -8.20
N LYS A 171 -17.14 0.81 -7.77
CA LYS A 171 -17.57 0.45 -6.40
C LYS A 171 -17.30 -1.01 -5.98
N ARG A 172 -16.83 -1.91 -6.86
CA ARG A 172 -16.79 -3.37 -6.59
C ARG A 172 -15.50 -4.12 -6.95
N SER A 173 -14.61 -3.61 -7.80
CA SER A 173 -13.59 -4.47 -8.43
C SER A 173 -12.19 -4.39 -7.80
N ALA A 174 -11.90 -3.45 -6.90
CA ALA A 174 -10.53 -3.15 -6.42
C ALA A 174 -9.77 -4.33 -5.75
N ALA A 175 -10.43 -5.45 -5.47
CA ALA A 175 -9.85 -6.61 -4.78
C ALA A 175 -8.57 -7.13 -5.46
N VAL A 176 -8.58 -7.36 -6.79
CA VAL A 176 -7.44 -7.97 -7.50
C VAL A 176 -6.19 -7.08 -7.44
N ALA A 177 -6.35 -5.79 -7.71
CA ALA A 177 -5.26 -4.83 -7.63
C ALA A 177 -4.71 -4.68 -6.20
N SER A 178 -5.60 -4.82 -5.20
CA SER A 178 -5.21 -4.72 -3.80
C SER A 178 -4.38 -5.91 -3.34
N VAL A 179 -4.45 -7.08 -3.98
CA VAL A 179 -3.63 -8.24 -3.62
C VAL A 179 -2.15 -7.91 -3.74
N ALA A 180 -1.75 -7.25 -4.83
CA ALA A 180 -0.36 -6.83 -5.04
C ALA A 180 0.10 -5.86 -3.94
N LEU A 181 -0.75 -4.89 -3.59
CA LEU A 181 -0.51 -3.95 -2.50
C LEU A 181 -0.37 -4.66 -1.14
N SER A 182 -1.29 -5.57 -0.83
CA SER A 182 -1.30 -6.31 0.42
C SER A 182 -0.11 -7.26 0.53
N TYR A 183 0.30 -7.89 -0.58
CA TYR A 183 1.48 -8.76 -0.62
C TYR A 183 2.73 -7.98 -0.22
N GLU A 184 3.00 -6.88 -0.91
CA GLU A 184 4.21 -6.08 -0.68
C GLU A 184 4.20 -5.43 0.71
N LEU A 185 3.05 -5.12 1.31
CA LEU A 185 2.99 -4.52 2.65
C LEU A 185 2.97 -5.55 3.78
N TYR A 186 2.13 -6.58 3.69
CA TYR A 186 1.91 -7.50 4.80
C TYR A 186 3.04 -8.52 4.94
N VAL A 187 3.66 -8.96 3.84
CA VAL A 187 4.77 -9.93 3.88
C VAL A 187 5.96 -9.40 4.69
N PRO A 188 6.59 -8.24 4.35
CA PRO A 188 7.73 -7.74 5.13
C PRO A 188 7.35 -7.43 6.59
N LEU A 189 6.09 -7.05 6.83
CA LEU A 189 5.59 -6.80 8.18
C LEU A 189 5.43 -8.09 9.00
N THR A 190 4.92 -9.16 8.40
CA THR A 190 4.88 -10.50 9.02
C THR A 190 6.29 -11.02 9.26
N VAL A 191 7.20 -10.85 8.29
CA VAL A 191 8.62 -11.20 8.43
C VAL A 191 9.27 -10.44 9.58
N ALA A 192 8.97 -9.14 9.73
CA ALA A 192 9.48 -8.32 10.83
C ALA A 192 9.02 -8.86 12.19
N GLY A 193 7.72 -9.14 12.33
CA GLY A 193 7.15 -9.73 13.53
C GLY A 193 7.78 -11.09 13.84
N PHE A 194 7.84 -11.97 12.84
CA PHE A 194 8.45 -13.30 12.95
C PHE A 194 9.91 -13.24 13.38
N GLY A 195 10.71 -12.37 12.74
CA GLY A 195 12.11 -12.15 13.08
C GLY A 195 12.29 -11.72 14.53
N LEU A 196 11.43 -10.83 15.03
CA LEU A 196 11.48 -10.38 16.43
C LEU A 196 11.12 -11.51 17.39
N GLY A 197 10.07 -12.28 17.09
CA GLY A 197 9.62 -13.41 17.91
C GLY A 197 10.64 -14.54 17.97
N TYR A 198 11.27 -14.86 16.83
CA TYR A 198 12.29 -15.91 16.74
C TYR A 198 13.63 -15.47 17.34
N GLY A 199 13.95 -14.17 17.33
CA GLY A 199 15.21 -13.62 17.83
C GLY A 199 16.27 -13.44 16.74
N LEU A 200 15.88 -13.13 15.50
CA LEU A 200 16.78 -12.83 14.40
C LEU A 200 17.11 -11.33 14.39
N GLU A 201 18.30 -10.96 14.88
CA GLU A 201 18.69 -9.58 15.17
C GLU A 201 18.57 -8.62 13.98
N HIS A 202 18.86 -9.09 12.77
CA HIS A 202 18.86 -8.25 11.56
C HIS A 202 17.53 -8.32 10.78
N LEU A 203 16.77 -9.42 10.92
CA LEU A 203 15.58 -9.62 10.09
C LEU A 203 14.40 -8.72 10.49
N TRP A 204 14.22 -8.50 11.79
CA TRP A 204 13.10 -7.68 12.28
C TRP A 204 13.22 -6.19 11.93
N PRO A 205 14.38 -5.51 12.08
CA PRO A 205 14.49 -4.11 11.69
C PRO A 205 14.43 -3.96 10.17
N ASP A 206 15.03 -4.87 9.41
CA ASP A 206 15.05 -4.84 7.95
C ASP A 206 13.63 -4.92 7.38
N GLY A 207 12.84 -5.90 7.82
CA GLY A 207 11.43 -6.04 7.40
C GLY A 207 10.57 -4.83 7.77
N LEU A 208 10.79 -4.24 8.96
CA LEU A 208 10.05 -3.06 9.41
C LEU A 208 10.39 -1.82 8.58
N VAL A 209 11.67 -1.63 8.25
CA VAL A 209 12.13 -0.54 7.37
C VAL A 209 11.55 -0.70 5.98
N VAL A 210 11.57 -1.91 5.39
CA VAL A 210 10.95 -2.19 4.08
C VAL A 210 9.46 -1.86 4.11
N PHE A 211 8.73 -2.31 5.14
CA PHE A 211 7.31 -1.99 5.30
C PHE A 211 7.05 -0.47 5.33
N ILE A 212 7.82 0.30 6.11
CA ILE A 212 7.66 1.76 6.20
C ILE A 212 7.92 2.43 4.86
N ILE A 213 8.98 2.03 4.17
CA ILE A 213 9.34 2.56 2.85
C ILE A 213 8.25 2.26 1.82
N TYR A 214 7.77 1.01 1.76
CA TYR A 214 6.71 0.60 0.84
C TYR A 214 5.38 1.27 1.17
N LEU A 215 5.04 1.42 2.45
CA LEU A 215 3.84 2.12 2.88
C LEU A 215 3.87 3.59 2.43
N ALA A 216 4.99 4.28 2.63
CA ALA A 216 5.14 5.66 2.21
C ALA A 216 5.08 5.80 0.69
N TRP A 217 5.75 4.91 -0.05
CA TRP A 217 5.73 4.89 -1.52
C TRP A 217 4.32 4.66 -2.07
N ALA A 218 3.60 3.67 -1.54
CA ALA A 218 2.23 3.38 -1.93
C ALA A 218 1.27 4.53 -1.60
N ALA A 219 1.42 5.16 -0.43
CA ALA A 219 0.62 6.32 -0.04
C ALA A 219 0.90 7.52 -0.96
N LEU A 220 2.16 7.77 -1.31
CA LEU A 220 2.56 8.80 -2.27
C LEU A 220 1.94 8.55 -3.66
N LEU A 221 2.06 7.33 -4.19
CA LEU A 221 1.51 6.99 -5.50
C LEU A 221 -0.02 7.08 -5.52
N SER A 222 -0.68 6.66 -4.44
CA SER A 222 -2.12 6.81 -4.29
C SER A 222 -2.51 8.29 -4.27
N ALA A 223 -1.76 9.14 -3.58
CA ALA A 223 -1.99 10.58 -3.56
C ALA A 223 -1.78 11.21 -4.95
N VAL A 224 -0.70 10.88 -5.65
CA VAL A 224 -0.44 11.33 -7.03
C VAL A 224 -1.56 10.88 -7.96
N THR A 225 -2.02 9.64 -7.82
CA THR A 225 -3.13 9.10 -8.62
C THR A 225 -4.43 9.88 -8.38
N LEU A 226 -4.74 10.23 -7.12
CA LEU A 226 -5.89 11.07 -6.79
C LEU A 226 -5.75 12.48 -7.37
N LEU A 227 -4.57 13.09 -7.31
CA LEU A 227 -4.31 14.39 -7.95
C LEU A 227 -4.57 14.34 -9.46
N VAL A 228 -4.10 13.29 -10.14
CA VAL A 228 -4.33 13.05 -11.58
C VAL A 228 -5.81 12.85 -11.89
N LEU A 229 -6.55 12.18 -11.01
CA LEU A 229 -8.01 12.00 -11.13
C LEU A 229 -8.80 13.28 -10.84
N GLY A 230 -8.13 14.36 -10.41
CA GLY A 230 -8.67 15.71 -10.27
C GLY A 230 -9.00 16.13 -8.84
N PHE A 231 -8.70 15.32 -7.83
CA PHE A 231 -8.82 15.76 -6.43
C PHE A 231 -7.78 16.86 -6.19
N ARG A 232 -8.23 18.07 -5.82
CA ARG A 232 -7.33 19.22 -5.60
C ARG A 232 -7.05 19.43 -4.11
N PRO A 233 -5.80 19.76 -3.72
CA PRO A 233 -5.50 20.14 -2.36
C PRO A 233 -6.14 21.48 -2.02
N LEU A 234 -6.99 21.46 -1.00
CA LEU A 234 -7.78 22.63 -0.57
C LEU A 234 -7.12 23.36 0.61
N THR A 235 -6.08 22.80 1.24
CA THR A 235 -5.47 23.36 2.45
C THR A 235 -3.93 23.26 2.46
N ILE A 236 -3.28 24.14 3.23
CA ILE A 236 -1.82 24.15 3.47
C ILE A 236 -1.36 22.83 4.11
N PHE A 237 -2.22 22.19 4.91
CA PHE A 237 -1.94 20.90 5.55
C PHE A 237 -1.77 19.76 4.53
N GLY A 238 -2.49 19.81 3.41
CA GLY A 238 -2.30 18.83 2.35
C GLY A 238 -0.91 18.92 1.69
N PHE A 239 -0.33 20.12 1.63
CA PHE A 239 1.03 20.32 1.11
C PHE A 239 2.11 19.78 2.03
N THR A 240 1.98 19.91 3.35
CA THR A 240 2.99 19.40 4.30
C THR A 240 3.00 17.87 4.34
N LEU A 241 1.83 17.24 4.38
CA LEU A 241 1.70 15.78 4.34
C LEU A 241 2.10 15.20 2.99
N GLY A 242 1.67 15.82 1.89
CA GLY A 242 2.11 15.45 0.55
C GLY A 242 3.62 15.59 0.40
N GLY A 243 4.21 16.65 0.96
CA GLY A 243 5.65 16.86 1.01
C GLY A 243 6.40 15.80 1.83
N ALA A 244 5.86 15.40 2.99
CA ALA A 244 6.44 14.34 3.81
C ALA A 244 6.42 12.98 3.10
N LEU A 245 5.30 12.62 2.46
CA LEU A 245 5.20 11.42 1.64
C LEU A 245 6.15 11.46 0.45
N LEU A 246 6.32 12.63 -0.18
CA LEU A 246 7.25 12.84 -1.29
C LEU A 246 8.69 12.62 -0.81
N LEU A 247 9.08 13.21 0.33
CA LEU A 247 10.42 13.06 0.90
C LEU A 247 10.72 11.60 1.24
N LEU A 248 9.78 10.89 1.87
CA LEU A 248 9.89 9.45 2.12
C LEU A 248 9.97 8.64 0.81
N GLY A 249 9.25 9.05 -0.23
CA GLY A 249 9.35 8.43 -1.54
C GLY A 249 10.70 8.68 -2.23
N ILE A 250 11.28 9.87 -2.09
CA ILE A 250 12.66 10.14 -2.54
C ILE A 250 13.62 9.24 -1.78
N LEU A 251 13.48 9.13 -0.46
CA LEU A 251 14.32 8.25 0.36
C LEU A 251 14.20 6.80 -0.10
N ALA A 252 13.00 6.34 -0.47
CA ALA A 252 12.77 5.02 -1.03
C ALA A 252 13.57 4.79 -2.32
N VAL A 253 13.52 5.75 -3.25
CA VAL A 253 14.26 5.72 -4.52
C VAL A 253 15.77 5.79 -4.30
N VAL A 254 16.22 6.61 -3.35
CA VAL A 254 17.64 6.72 -2.97
C VAL A 254 18.13 5.41 -2.35
N GLY A 255 17.35 4.79 -1.47
CA GLY A 255 17.67 3.47 -0.92
C GLY A 255 17.79 2.39 -2.00
N LEU A 256 16.86 2.38 -2.96
CA LEU A 256 16.88 1.44 -4.08
C LEU A 256 18.08 1.68 -5.02
N SER A 257 18.38 2.94 -5.33
CA SER A 257 19.53 3.29 -6.19
C SER A 257 20.87 3.08 -5.50
N GLY A 258 20.98 3.33 -4.19
CA GLY A 258 22.14 2.98 -3.38
C GLY A 258 22.43 1.48 -3.37
N ALA A 259 21.38 0.65 -3.26
CA ALA A 259 21.50 -0.79 -3.43
C ALA A 259 21.90 -1.18 -4.87
N GLY A 260 21.33 -0.53 -5.89
CA GLY A 260 21.65 -0.76 -7.30
C GLY A 260 23.12 -0.47 -7.66
N VAL A 261 23.73 0.55 -7.06
CA VAL A 261 25.17 0.85 -7.25
C VAL A 261 26.05 -0.21 -6.58
N ALA A 262 25.66 -0.75 -5.43
CA ALA A 262 26.37 -1.85 -4.77
C ALA A 262 26.31 -3.16 -5.58
N PHE A 263 25.17 -3.47 -6.21
CA PHE A 263 25.04 -4.61 -7.11
C PHE A 263 25.77 -4.39 -8.46
N GLY A 264 25.76 -3.18 -9.02
CA GLY A 264 26.54 -2.83 -10.20
C GLY A 264 28.05 -2.95 -10.00
N GLY A 265 28.54 -2.71 -8.77
CA GLY A 265 29.94 -2.88 -8.39
C GLY A 265 30.38 -4.35 -8.20
N GLN A 266 29.43 -5.28 -7.99
CA GLN A 266 29.71 -6.72 -7.86
C GLN A 266 29.60 -7.50 -9.18
N VAL A 267 29.12 -6.88 -10.26
CA VAL A 267 29.32 -7.38 -11.63
C VAL A 267 30.73 -7.01 -12.10
N ALA A 268 31.73 -7.37 -11.30
CA ALA A 268 33.10 -7.47 -11.78
C ALA A 268 33.13 -8.69 -12.71
N LEU A 269 33.40 -8.45 -13.99
CA LEU A 269 33.64 -9.47 -15.01
C LEU A 269 34.53 -10.59 -14.43
N PRO A 270 34.26 -11.88 -14.71
CA PRO A 270 35.14 -12.95 -14.25
C PRO A 270 36.56 -12.65 -14.75
N THR A 271 37.48 -12.37 -13.83
CA THR A 271 38.89 -12.23 -14.14
C THR A 271 39.32 -13.55 -14.76
N ALA A 272 39.73 -13.51 -16.04
CA ALA A 272 40.25 -14.68 -16.73
C ALA A 272 41.41 -15.23 -15.91
N ILE A 273 41.21 -16.43 -15.33
CA ILE A 273 42.27 -17.16 -14.64
C ILE A 273 43.31 -17.50 -15.72
N PRO A 274 44.56 -17.03 -15.63
CA PRO A 274 45.57 -17.39 -16.62
C PRO A 274 45.77 -18.90 -16.57
N SER A 275 45.42 -19.58 -17.67
CA SER A 275 45.66 -21.01 -17.83
C SER A 275 47.17 -21.23 -17.89
N ALA A 276 47.71 -21.95 -16.91
CA ALA A 276 49.12 -22.33 -16.90
C ALA A 276 49.37 -23.26 -18.10
N THR A 277 49.98 -22.71 -19.15
CA THR A 277 50.48 -23.51 -20.26
C THR A 277 51.82 -24.12 -19.82
N PRO A 278 51.96 -25.45 -19.74
CA PRO A 278 53.27 -26.06 -19.55
C PRO A 278 54.02 -25.98 -20.87
N THR A 279 55.15 -25.28 -20.88
CA THR A 279 56.11 -25.36 -22.00
C THR A 279 57.11 -26.50 -21.74
N PRO A 280 57.56 -27.17 -22.82
CA PRO A 280 58.28 -28.45 -22.76
C PRO A 280 59.70 -28.37 -22.21
#